data_AF-A0A2W6UMZ1-F1
#
_entry.id   AF-A0A2W6UMZ1-F1
#
_cell.length_a   1.000
_cell.length_b   1.000
_cell.length_c   1.000
_cell.angle_alpha   90.00
_cell.angle_beta   90.00
_cell.angle_gamma   90.00
#
_symmetry.space_group_name_H-M   'P 1'
#
loop_
_entity.id
_entity.type
_entity.pdbx_description
1 polymer ?
#
loop_
_entity_poly.entity_id
_entity_poly.type
_entity_poly.pdbx_seq_one_letter_code
_entity_poly.pdbx_strand_id
1 'polypeptide(L)'
;MPEPDDLTERTDAVRALEAEFGALIHQLRRVIAENAQRVSPGMLPAAYKVFTTIVRREGMSLSALAESLAADKGQISRTVRELEQLGLITRTPDPEDGRSSLLFATEHGVERLAAARAPQEQSLLSALGEWSVDDIRSLTRLLHALTAGERPDTV
;
A
#
# COMPACT_ATOMS: atom_id res chain seq x y z
N MET A 1 -39.50 -14.93 1.95
CA MET A 1 -38.97 -14.39 3.21
C MET A 1 -37.89 -15.35 3.67
N PRO A 2 -36.61 -14.96 3.75
CA PRO A 2 -35.59 -15.84 4.34
C PRO A 2 -35.96 -16.15 5.80
N GLU A 3 -35.69 -17.38 6.25
CA GLU A 3 -35.92 -17.78 7.65
C GLU A 3 -35.02 -16.97 8.58
N PRO A 4 -35.46 -16.67 9.83
CA PRO A 4 -34.66 -15.89 10.78
C PRO A 4 -33.30 -16.51 11.13
N ASP A 5 -33.13 -17.82 10.90
CA ASP A 5 -31.87 -18.55 11.08
C ASP A 5 -30.83 -18.18 10.00
N ASP A 6 -31.25 -18.05 8.74
CA ASP A 6 -30.42 -17.65 7.58
C ASP A 6 -29.87 -16.22 7.72
N LEU A 7 -30.66 -15.30 8.29
CA LEU A 7 -30.19 -13.94 8.58
C LEU A 7 -29.17 -13.88 9.72
N THR A 8 -29.31 -14.76 10.71
CA THR A 8 -28.38 -14.84 11.86
C THR A 8 -27.06 -15.44 11.40
N GLU A 9 -27.10 -16.57 10.69
CA GLU A 9 -25.94 -17.23 10.12
C GLU A 9 -25.17 -16.30 9.16
N ARG A 10 -25.90 -15.57 8.29
CA ARG A 10 -25.30 -14.58 7.41
C ARG A 10 -24.62 -13.44 8.16
N THR A 11 -25.24 -12.96 9.24
CA THR A 11 -24.68 -11.87 10.05
C THR A 11 -23.40 -12.32 10.76
N ASP A 12 -23.39 -13.53 11.29
CA ASP A 12 -22.21 -14.11 11.96
C ASP A 12 -21.06 -14.35 10.98
N ALA A 13 -21.37 -14.86 9.78
CA ALA A 13 -20.37 -15.01 8.71
C ALA A 13 -19.74 -13.67 8.29
N VAL A 14 -20.54 -12.60 8.18
CA VAL A 14 -20.04 -11.25 7.88
C VAL A 14 -19.16 -10.72 9.01
N ARG A 15 -19.55 -10.91 10.27
CA ARG A 15 -18.74 -10.47 11.42
C ARG A 15 -17.40 -11.18 11.51
N ALA A 16 -17.38 -12.49 11.23
CA ALA A 16 -16.13 -13.25 11.16
C ALA A 16 -15.21 -12.68 10.07
N LEU A 17 -15.76 -12.37 8.88
CA LEU A 17 -15.02 -11.74 7.80
C LEU A 17 -14.48 -10.34 8.18
N GLU A 18 -15.27 -9.52 8.87
CA GLU A 18 -14.84 -8.20 9.37
C GLU A 18 -13.66 -8.31 10.34
N ALA A 19 -13.67 -9.31 11.24
CA ALA A 19 -12.57 -9.57 12.16
C ALA A 19 -11.27 -9.93 11.42
N GLU A 20 -11.36 -10.79 10.41
CA GLU A 20 -10.22 -11.16 9.57
C GLU A 20 -9.67 -9.97 8.77
N PHE A 21 -10.55 -9.09 8.25
CA PHE A 21 -10.10 -7.84 7.63
C PHE A 21 -9.38 -6.93 8.60
N GLY A 22 -9.88 -6.80 9.83
CA GLY A 22 -9.21 -6.07 10.90
C GLY A 22 -7.80 -6.61 11.12
N ALA A 23 -7.66 -7.93 11.31
CA ALA A 23 -6.37 -8.58 11.50
C ALA A 23 -5.41 -8.35 10.32
N LEU A 24 -5.90 -8.46 9.08
CA LEU A 24 -5.10 -8.21 7.88
C LEU A 24 -4.63 -6.76 7.79
N ILE A 25 -5.50 -5.78 8.10
CA ILE A 25 -5.14 -4.36 8.13
C ILE A 25 -4.08 -4.10 9.19
N HIS A 26 -4.20 -4.70 10.38
CA HIS A 26 -3.21 -4.60 11.44
C HIS A 26 -1.86 -5.18 11.03
N GLN A 27 -1.87 -6.35 10.38
CA GLN A 27 -0.66 -6.97 9.84
C GLN A 27 0.01 -6.06 8.79
N LEU A 28 -0.76 -5.54 7.84
CA LEU A 28 -0.25 -4.63 6.80
C LEU A 28 0.35 -3.36 7.40
N ARG A 29 -0.32 -2.76 8.40
CA ARG A 29 0.20 -1.59 9.11
C ARG A 29 1.55 -1.87 9.77
N ARG A 30 1.72 -3.04 10.38
CA ARG A 30 2.99 -3.45 10.99
C ARG A 30 4.10 -3.58 9.94
N VAL A 31 3.81 -4.24 8.82
CA VAL A 31 4.74 -4.38 7.69
C VAL A 31 5.17 -3.02 7.14
N ILE A 32 4.23 -2.09 6.95
CA ILE A 32 4.54 -0.73 6.49
C ILE A 32 5.45 0.00 7.49
N ALA A 33 5.16 -0.12 8.78
CA ALA A 33 5.97 0.53 9.82
C ALA A 33 7.39 -0.04 9.89
N GLU A 34 7.54 -1.37 9.82
CA GLU A 34 8.85 -2.03 9.75
C GLU A 34 9.63 -1.59 8.51
N ASN A 35 8.97 -1.51 7.35
CA ASN A 35 9.62 -1.10 6.11
C ASN A 35 10.03 0.36 6.13
N ALA A 36 9.22 1.24 6.72
CA ALA A 36 9.60 2.63 6.95
C ALA A 36 10.92 2.69 7.75
N GLN A 37 10.99 1.99 8.89
CA GLN A 37 12.19 1.95 9.73
C GLN A 37 13.42 1.36 9.01
N ARG A 38 13.23 0.37 8.13
CA ARG A 38 14.32 -0.20 7.32
C ARG A 38 14.78 0.75 6.21
N VAL A 39 13.87 1.48 5.57
CA VAL A 39 14.24 2.51 4.57
C VAL A 39 15.05 3.61 5.24
N SER A 40 14.59 4.14 6.37
CA SER A 40 15.38 5.05 7.20
C SER A 40 14.96 4.96 8.67
N PRO A 41 15.90 4.87 9.62
CA PRO A 41 15.59 4.93 11.04
C PRO A 41 14.74 6.16 11.37
N GLY A 42 13.68 5.98 12.15
CA GLY A 42 12.75 7.05 12.53
C GLY A 42 11.75 7.48 11.46
N MET A 43 11.80 6.90 10.25
CA MET A 43 10.83 7.23 9.20
C MET A 43 9.41 6.82 9.62
N LEU A 44 8.47 7.75 9.44
CA LEU A 44 7.06 7.51 9.73
C LEU A 44 6.38 6.71 8.58
N PRO A 45 5.39 5.85 8.90
CA PRO A 45 4.62 5.12 7.88
C PRO A 45 4.03 6.00 6.76
N ALA A 46 3.60 7.22 7.11
CA ALA A 46 3.08 8.18 6.16
C ALA A 46 4.15 8.65 5.16
N ALA A 47 5.39 8.90 5.63
CA ALA A 47 6.51 9.28 4.77
C ALA A 47 6.91 8.13 3.84
N TYR A 48 6.91 6.90 4.34
CA TYR A 48 7.11 5.71 3.51
C TYR A 48 6.03 5.56 2.43
N LYS A 49 4.76 5.88 2.73
CA LYS A 49 3.68 5.85 1.74
C LYS A 49 3.85 6.92 0.64
N VAL A 50 4.33 8.11 1.01
CA VAL A 50 4.70 9.16 0.04
C VAL A 50 5.84 8.67 -0.85
N PHE A 51 6.92 8.17 -0.25
CA PHE A 51 8.08 7.68 -0.97
C PHE A 51 7.75 6.56 -1.96
N THR A 52 7.03 5.52 -1.51
CA THR A 52 6.62 4.41 -2.38
C THR A 52 5.64 4.81 -3.48
N THR A 53 4.89 5.91 -3.30
CA THR A 53 4.03 6.45 -4.34
C THR A 53 4.86 7.15 -5.42
N ILE A 54 5.89 7.90 -5.04
CA ILE A 54 6.84 8.53 -5.98
C ILE A 54 7.57 7.44 -6.79
N VAL A 55 8.08 6.39 -6.14
CA VAL A 55 8.76 5.27 -6.83
C VAL A 55 7.83 4.56 -7.83
N ARG A 56 6.53 4.41 -7.50
CA ARG A 56 5.56 3.74 -8.39
C ARG A 56 5.13 4.64 -9.56
N ARG A 57 5.17 5.95 -9.39
CA ARG A 57 4.65 6.95 -10.33
C ARG A 57 5.66 8.08 -10.46
N GLU A 58 6.74 7.80 -11.18
CA GLU A 58 7.79 8.77 -11.43
C GLU A 58 7.28 9.95 -12.26
N GLY A 59 7.93 11.11 -12.11
CA GLY A 59 7.57 12.31 -12.85
C GLY A 59 6.27 12.96 -12.38
N MET A 60 5.80 12.66 -11.17
CA MET A 60 4.63 13.34 -10.59
C MET A 60 5.00 14.69 -10.01
N SER A 61 4.13 15.68 -10.22
CA SER A 61 4.22 16.96 -9.51
C SER A 61 3.78 16.84 -8.04
N LEU A 62 4.22 17.77 -7.20
CA LEU A 62 3.83 17.83 -5.79
C LEU A 62 2.31 17.97 -5.60
N SER A 63 1.65 18.72 -6.49
CA SER A 63 0.19 18.87 -6.47
C SER A 63 -0.50 17.54 -6.80
N ALA A 64 -0.05 16.83 -7.85
CA ALA A 64 -0.60 15.54 -8.22
C ALA A 64 -0.37 14.48 -7.13
N LEU A 65 0.77 14.54 -6.44
CA LEU A 65 1.07 13.67 -5.30
C LEU A 65 0.13 13.92 -4.11
N ALA A 66 -0.12 15.18 -3.78
CA ALA A 66 -1.05 15.56 -2.72
C ALA A 66 -2.49 15.11 -3.03
N GLU A 67 -2.94 15.31 -4.25
CA GLU A 67 -4.25 14.86 -4.72
C GLU A 67 -4.38 13.33 -4.68
N SER A 68 -3.38 12.61 -5.22
CA SER A 68 -3.37 11.15 -5.22
C SER A 68 -3.38 10.52 -3.83
N LEU A 69 -2.89 11.25 -2.82
CA LEU A 69 -2.83 10.79 -1.43
C LEU A 69 -3.94 11.38 -0.56
N ALA A 70 -4.83 12.21 -1.13
CA ALA A 70 -5.84 12.98 -0.41
C ALA A 70 -5.26 13.70 0.83
N ALA A 71 -4.09 14.31 0.66
CA ALA A 71 -3.29 14.91 1.74
C ALA A 71 -3.05 16.40 1.53
N ASP A 72 -2.84 17.13 2.63
CA ASP A 72 -2.50 18.56 2.58
C ASP A 72 -1.18 18.81 1.84
N LYS A 73 -1.16 19.82 0.96
CA LYS A 73 0.03 20.19 0.18
C LYS A 73 1.20 20.59 1.06
N GLY A 74 0.95 21.27 2.18
CA GLY A 74 1.99 21.66 3.14
C GLY A 74 2.64 20.45 3.81
N GLN A 75 1.85 19.46 4.20
CA GLN A 75 2.35 18.19 4.73
C GLN A 75 3.18 17.43 3.69
N ILE A 76 2.65 17.25 2.48
CA ILE A 76 3.38 16.56 1.40
C ILE A 76 4.68 17.29 1.08
N SER A 77 4.68 18.61 1.05
CA SER A 77 5.87 19.42 0.81
C SER A 77 6.95 19.23 1.89
N ARG A 78 6.57 19.12 3.17
CA ARG A 78 7.51 18.80 4.25
C ARG A 78 8.09 17.40 4.08
N THR A 79 7.24 16.41 3.86
CA THR A 79 7.67 15.01 3.68
C THR A 79 8.58 14.85 2.46
N VAL A 80 8.27 15.49 1.34
CA VAL A 80 9.13 15.46 0.15
C VAL A 80 10.50 16.05 0.45
N ARG A 81 10.58 17.19 1.17
CA ARG A 81 11.87 17.75 1.60
C ARG A 81 12.67 16.81 2.49
N GLU A 82 12.02 16.12 3.41
CA GLU A 82 12.69 15.12 4.26
C GLU A 82 13.23 13.96 3.42
N LEU A 83 12.47 13.46 2.44
CA LEU A 83 12.91 12.40 1.53
C LEU A 83 14.08 12.86 0.62
N GLU A 84 14.06 14.12 0.16
CA GLU A 84 15.17 14.74 -0.58
C GLU A 84 16.43 14.83 0.30
N GLN A 85 16.30 15.24 1.57
CA GLN A 85 17.41 15.30 2.53
C GLN A 85 18.00 13.93 2.86
N LEU A 86 17.17 12.88 2.86
CA LEU A 86 17.61 11.49 2.99
C LEU A 86 18.23 10.93 1.70
N GLY A 87 18.25 11.70 0.61
CA GLY A 87 18.80 11.28 -0.68
C GLY A 87 17.97 10.19 -1.37
N LEU A 88 16.71 9.99 -0.97
CA LEU A 88 15.84 8.93 -1.49
C LEU A 88 15.10 9.36 -2.77
N ILE A 89 14.90 10.66 -2.94
CA ILE A 89 14.26 11.24 -4.12
C ILE A 89 15.02 12.46 -4.61
N THR A 90 14.77 12.84 -5.85
CA THR A 90 15.22 14.08 -6.45
C THR A 90 14.05 14.83 -7.06
N ARG A 91 14.27 16.11 -7.32
CA ARG A 91 13.30 17.01 -7.90
C ARG A 91 13.92 17.74 -9.08
N THR A 92 13.21 17.72 -10.19
CA THR A 92 13.60 18.43 -11.42
C THR A 92 12.52 19.45 -11.77
N PRO A 93 12.90 20.62 -12.31
CA PRO A 93 11.94 21.56 -12.88
C PRO A 93 11.07 20.87 -13.93
N ASP A 94 9.78 21.17 -13.91
CA ASP A 94 8.87 20.69 -14.94
C ASP A 94 9.10 21.52 -16.22
N PRO A 95 9.45 20.88 -17.36
CA PRO A 95 9.72 21.60 -18.62
C PRO A 95 8.48 22.27 -19.21
N GLU A 96 7.28 21.78 -18.89
CA GLU A 96 6.01 22.33 -19.38
C GLU A 96 5.47 23.44 -18.46
N ASP A 97 5.83 23.41 -17.16
CA ASP A 97 5.48 24.43 -16.18
C ASP A 97 6.67 24.72 -15.25
N GLY A 98 7.45 25.77 -15.56
CA GLY A 98 8.62 26.15 -14.77
C GLY A 98 8.35 26.53 -13.31
N ARG A 99 7.09 26.63 -12.87
CA ARG A 99 6.71 26.83 -11.45
C ARG A 99 6.47 25.50 -10.72
N SER A 100 6.33 24.42 -11.47
CA SER A 100 6.10 23.06 -11.03
C SER A 100 7.44 22.29 -10.95
N SER A 101 7.44 21.25 -10.12
CA SER A 101 8.59 20.36 -9.96
C SER A 101 8.12 18.93 -10.01
N LEU A 102 8.83 18.11 -10.78
CA LEU A 102 8.59 16.68 -10.93
C LEU A 102 9.48 15.89 -9.97
N LEU A 103 8.91 14.87 -9.36
CA LEU A 103 9.55 14.05 -8.34
C LEU A 103 9.97 12.70 -8.91
N PHE A 104 11.20 12.30 -8.62
CA PHE A 104 11.79 11.04 -9.07
C PHE A 104 12.47 10.33 -7.91
N ALA A 105 12.44 9.00 -7.89
CA ALA A 105 13.27 8.25 -6.98
C ALA A 105 14.74 8.37 -7.41
N THR A 106 15.66 8.41 -6.45
CA THR A 106 17.09 8.21 -6.76
C THR A 106 17.37 6.72 -6.87
N GLU A 107 18.49 6.35 -7.49
CA GLU A 107 19.00 4.98 -7.47
C GLU A 107 19.16 4.47 -6.02
N HIS A 108 19.73 5.30 -5.15
CA HIS A 108 19.82 5.02 -3.72
C HIS A 108 18.44 4.75 -3.09
N GLY A 109 17.43 5.54 -3.41
CA GLY A 109 16.07 5.33 -2.94
C GLY A 109 15.50 3.98 -3.36
N VAL A 110 15.64 3.63 -4.64
CA VAL A 110 15.16 2.35 -5.19
C VAL A 110 15.83 1.17 -4.49
N GLU A 111 17.15 1.22 -4.32
CA GLU A 111 17.91 0.19 -3.61
C GLU A 111 17.47 0.05 -2.15
N ARG A 112 17.31 1.16 -1.42
CA ARG A 112 16.85 1.16 -0.04
C ARG A 112 15.44 0.59 0.09
N LEU A 113 14.56 0.91 -0.86
CA LEU A 113 13.21 0.36 -0.87
C LEU A 113 13.22 -1.16 -1.12
N ALA A 114 14.02 -1.63 -2.07
CA ALA A 114 14.16 -3.05 -2.36
C ALA A 114 14.69 -3.81 -1.12
N ALA A 115 15.77 -3.31 -0.52
CA ALA A 115 16.34 -3.89 0.69
C ALA A 115 15.36 -3.92 1.88
N ALA A 116 14.54 -2.86 2.03
CA ALA A 116 13.53 -2.80 3.08
C ALA A 116 12.42 -3.86 2.91
N ARG A 117 12.05 -4.18 1.67
CA ARG A 117 10.98 -5.13 1.32
C ARG A 117 11.43 -6.59 1.25
N ALA A 118 12.72 -6.84 0.98
CA ALA A 118 13.26 -8.19 0.83
C ALA A 118 12.85 -9.18 1.95
N PRO A 119 12.82 -8.80 3.23
CA PRO A 119 12.40 -9.71 4.30
C PRO A 119 10.94 -10.18 4.22
N GLN A 120 10.03 -9.42 3.57
CA GLN A 120 8.62 -9.82 3.45
C GLN A 120 8.25 -10.45 2.11
N GLU A 121 9.09 -10.33 1.08
CA GLU A 121 8.83 -10.97 -0.22
C GLU A 121 8.71 -12.50 -0.07
N GLN A 122 9.44 -13.07 0.89
CA GLN A 122 9.31 -14.48 1.28
C GLN A 122 8.17 -14.73 2.25
N SER A 123 7.60 -13.71 2.91
CA SER A 123 6.61 -13.89 3.98
C SER A 123 5.25 -14.33 3.45
N LEU A 124 4.75 -13.74 2.36
CA LEU A 124 3.47 -14.18 1.77
C LEU A 124 3.59 -15.56 1.11
N LEU A 125 4.69 -15.80 0.39
CA LEU A 125 4.99 -17.11 -0.19
C LEU A 125 5.15 -18.19 0.88
N SER A 126 5.75 -17.87 2.02
CA SER A 126 5.85 -18.81 3.15
C SER A 126 4.51 -18.99 3.86
N ALA A 127 3.73 -17.92 4.07
CA ALA A 127 2.42 -17.99 4.71
C ALA A 127 1.39 -18.80 3.89
N LEU A 128 1.52 -18.76 2.57
CA LEU A 128 0.69 -19.54 1.63
C LEU A 128 1.38 -20.84 1.18
N GLY A 129 2.58 -21.15 1.70
CA GLY A 129 3.39 -22.27 1.19
C GLY A 129 2.76 -23.64 1.43
N GLU A 130 1.94 -23.76 2.45
CA GLU A 130 1.17 -24.98 2.78
C GLU A 130 -0.24 -24.97 2.19
N TRP A 131 -0.67 -23.87 1.56
CA TRP A 131 -2.01 -23.76 0.98
C TRP A 131 -2.08 -24.48 -0.36
N SER A 132 -3.23 -25.08 -0.66
CA SER A 132 -3.48 -25.61 -1.98
C SER A 132 -3.57 -24.46 -3.00
N VAL A 133 -3.21 -24.74 -4.26
CA VAL A 133 -3.34 -23.76 -5.34
C VAL A 133 -4.79 -23.32 -5.52
N ASP A 134 -5.75 -24.21 -5.26
CA ASP A 134 -7.18 -23.93 -5.43
C ASP A 134 -7.73 -23.02 -4.32
N ASP A 135 -7.21 -23.13 -3.09
CA ASP A 135 -7.52 -22.17 -2.01
C ASP A 135 -6.96 -20.78 -2.33
N ILE A 136 -5.73 -20.70 -2.84
CA ILE A 136 -5.10 -19.43 -3.26
C ILE A 136 -5.91 -18.78 -4.38
N ARG A 137 -6.32 -19.56 -5.40
CA ARG A 137 -7.18 -19.08 -6.49
C ARG A 137 -8.55 -18.62 -5.99
N SER A 138 -9.15 -19.38 -5.07
CA SER A 138 -10.44 -19.04 -4.48
C SER A 138 -10.38 -17.74 -3.69
N LEU A 139 -9.38 -17.58 -2.83
CA LEU A 139 -9.15 -16.35 -2.08
C LEU A 139 -8.94 -15.16 -3.01
N THR A 140 -8.13 -15.33 -4.07
CA THR A 140 -7.87 -14.29 -5.07
C THR A 140 -9.16 -13.83 -5.75
N ARG A 141 -10.00 -14.78 -6.19
CA ARG A 141 -11.30 -14.50 -6.82
C ARG A 141 -12.26 -13.78 -5.87
N LEU A 142 -12.39 -14.26 -4.63
CA LEU A 142 -13.29 -13.67 -3.63
C LEU A 142 -12.87 -12.25 -3.24
N LEU A 143 -11.56 -12.02 -3.05
CA LEU A 143 -11.03 -10.68 -2.80
C LEU A 143 -11.29 -9.76 -3.99
N HIS A 144 -11.08 -10.23 -5.21
CA HIS A 144 -11.37 -9.44 -6.41
C HIS A 144 -12.83 -9.03 -6.48
N ALA A 145 -13.75 -9.99 -6.37
CA ALA A 145 -15.19 -9.75 -6.38
C ALA A 145 -15.61 -8.74 -5.30
N LEU A 146 -15.07 -8.89 -4.08
CA LEU A 146 -15.32 -7.93 -2.99
C LEU A 146 -14.83 -6.52 -3.33
N THR A 147 -13.61 -6.38 -3.89
CA THR A 147 -13.05 -5.07 -4.24
C THR A 147 -13.73 -4.41 -5.44
N ALA A 148 -14.27 -5.22 -6.37
CA ALA A 148 -15.01 -4.74 -7.54
C ALA A 148 -16.49 -4.47 -7.22
N GLY A 149 -17.00 -4.98 -6.10
CA GLY A 149 -18.44 -4.91 -5.76
C GLY A 149 -19.28 -5.90 -6.56
N GLU A 150 -18.67 -6.98 -7.05
CA GLU A 150 -19.29 -7.98 -7.93
C GLU A 150 -19.62 -9.27 -7.18
N ARG A 151 -20.50 -10.10 -7.75
CA ARG A 151 -20.73 -11.45 -7.23
C ARG A 151 -19.61 -12.36 -7.73
N PRO A 152 -19.01 -13.19 -6.87
CA PRO A 152 -17.96 -14.09 -7.31
C PRO A 152 -18.58 -15.20 -8.16
N ASP A 153 -18.09 -15.37 -9.40
CA ASP A 153 -18.55 -16.44 -10.29
C ASP A 153 -18.27 -17.81 -9.66
N THR A 154 -19.27 -18.68 -9.64
CA THR A 154 -19.14 -20.06 -9.16
C THR A 154 -18.45 -20.90 -10.24
N VAL A 155 -17.28 -21.46 -9.93
CA VAL A 155 -16.65 -22.51 -10.76
C VAL A 155 -17.27 -23.85 -10.45
#